data_AF-A0A7W2MH36-F1
#
_entry.id   AF-A0A7W2MH36-F1
#
_cell.length_a   1.000
_cell.length_b   1.000
_cell.length_c   1.000
_cell.angle_alpha   90.00
_cell.angle_beta   90.00
_cell.angle_gamma   90.00
#
_symmetry.space_group_name_H-M   'P 1'
#
loop_
_entity.id
_entity.type
_entity.pdbx_description
1 polymer ?
#
loop_
_entity_poly.entity_id
_entity_poly.type
_entity_poly.pdbx_seq_one_letter_code
_entity_poly.pdbx_strand_id
1 'polypeptide(L)'
;MKNSILSITITLALTYMSTAQAERLKIATFNVSMEALNYQSPQNRETATVSSNALQVALESNHQQIKNIAEIIQRVNPDIILLNEFDNQHNNEDNSHQALKTFSKHYLNKSQNGQKAIDFPYYYQGQVNTGVNSGYDLDGNGTPGVLPGDGFGYGHFSGHFGMVLISKYPIDVKNIRTFQYFKWRDMPNALQPIDPTTSKPWFSPQAWQDLRLSSKSHWDVPVEVNGQIIHILASHPTPPVFDGPEDRNGKRNHDEIRFWADYISADKSAYIYDDKGDKGGLKPLAPFVILGDLNASSVDGNAMNAGISSLLAHVDIQDAMPNSEGAEKHTQDNINAKHHTAFWRMRADYVLPSKMGLTIKDAGVYWPTEDEDTYRLIKDRAASSDHRMVWLDLLLNNK
;
A
#
# COMPACT_ATOMS: atom_id res chain seq x y z
N MET A 1 27.38 75.41 26.90
CA MET A 1 27.01 74.01 27.23
C MET A 1 25.70 73.70 26.52
N LYS A 2 25.74 72.95 25.41
CA LYS A 2 24.57 72.57 24.61
C LYS A 2 24.06 71.22 25.14
N ASN A 3 22.85 71.18 25.69
CA ASN A 3 22.19 69.94 26.09
C ASN A 3 21.41 69.39 24.90
N SER A 4 21.89 68.28 24.33
CA SER A 4 21.17 67.50 23.33
C SER A 4 20.31 66.46 24.06
N ILE A 5 18.99 66.55 23.90
CA ILE A 5 18.02 65.55 24.37
C ILE A 5 17.96 64.45 23.33
N LEU A 6 18.38 63.24 23.71
CA LEU A 6 18.32 62.05 22.88
C LEU A 6 16.95 61.38 23.08
N SER A 7 16.05 61.51 22.11
CA SER A 7 14.78 60.76 22.09
C SER A 7 15.05 59.32 21.66
N ILE A 8 14.88 58.38 22.61
CA ILE A 8 14.92 56.94 22.34
C ILE A 8 13.53 56.50 21.91
N THR A 9 13.37 56.22 20.62
CA THR A 9 12.15 55.60 20.07
C THR A 9 12.24 54.09 20.31
N ILE A 10 11.44 53.58 21.25
CA ILE A 10 11.29 52.14 21.49
C ILE A 10 10.30 51.60 20.44
N THR A 11 10.83 50.94 19.41
CA THR A 11 10.02 50.21 18.43
C THR A 11 9.61 48.87 19.05
N LEU A 12 8.35 48.77 19.48
CA LEU A 12 7.77 47.52 19.97
C LEU A 12 7.53 46.59 18.77
N ALA A 13 8.42 45.63 18.53
CA ALA A 13 8.21 44.58 17.55
C ALA A 13 7.16 43.60 18.09
N LEU A 14 5.91 43.76 17.63
CA LEU A 14 4.85 42.76 17.82
C LEU A 14 5.17 41.54 16.98
N THR A 15 5.80 40.53 17.57
CA THR A 15 5.89 39.19 16.99
C THR A 15 4.49 38.57 17.04
N TYR A 16 3.82 38.50 15.89
CA TYR A 16 2.66 37.64 15.73
C TYR A 16 3.12 36.18 15.85
N MET A 17 2.99 35.60 17.03
CA MET A 17 2.99 34.15 17.17
C MET A 17 1.72 33.63 16.51
N SER A 18 1.85 33.19 15.25
CA SER A 18 0.88 32.29 14.64
C SER A 18 0.82 31.06 15.54
N THR A 19 -0.28 30.86 16.24
CA THR A 19 -0.59 29.56 16.84
C THR A 19 -0.79 28.61 15.67
N ALA A 20 0.25 27.87 15.30
CA ALA A 20 0.15 26.83 14.29
C ALA A 20 -0.91 25.83 14.77
N GLN A 21 -2.09 25.89 14.18
CA GLN A 21 -3.16 24.94 14.43
C GLN A 21 -2.68 23.58 13.91
N ALA A 22 -2.70 22.55 14.76
CA ALA A 22 -2.39 21.20 14.32
C ALA A 22 -3.37 20.81 13.21
N GLU A 23 -2.85 20.49 12.03
CA GLU A 23 -3.68 20.27 10.84
C GLU A 23 -4.12 18.81 10.74
N ARG A 24 -5.38 18.63 10.33
CA ARG A 24 -5.98 17.31 10.13
C ARG A 24 -5.58 16.78 8.76
N LEU A 25 -5.02 15.57 8.76
CA LEU A 25 -4.58 14.86 7.56
C LEU A 25 -5.28 13.50 7.52
N LYS A 26 -6.08 13.25 6.48
CA LYS A 26 -6.74 11.95 6.28
C LYS A 26 -5.90 11.09 5.33
N ILE A 27 -5.39 9.97 5.82
CA ILE A 27 -4.59 9.02 5.02
C ILE A 27 -5.34 7.69 4.91
N ALA A 28 -5.35 7.10 3.73
CA ALA A 28 -6.05 5.86 3.45
C ALA A 28 -5.23 4.87 2.62
N THR A 29 -5.65 3.61 2.64
CA THR A 29 -5.25 2.58 1.67
C THR A 29 -6.50 1.87 1.15
N PHE A 30 -6.49 1.48 -0.13
CA PHE A 30 -7.58 0.75 -0.75
C PHE A 30 -7.05 -0.18 -1.85
N ASN A 31 -7.14 -1.50 -1.66
CA ASN A 31 -7.08 -2.41 -2.79
C ASN A 31 -8.34 -2.22 -3.64
N VAL A 32 -8.16 -1.76 -4.88
CA VAL A 32 -9.26 -1.34 -5.76
C VAL A 32 -9.69 -2.43 -6.74
N SER A 33 -9.03 -3.59 -6.75
CA SER A 33 -9.27 -4.66 -7.73
C SER A 33 -9.39 -4.13 -9.18
N MET A 34 -8.58 -3.12 -9.51
CA MET A 34 -8.48 -2.53 -10.85
C MET A 34 -7.37 -3.23 -11.64
N GLU A 35 -7.38 -4.56 -11.55
CA GLU A 35 -6.46 -5.48 -12.19
C GLU A 35 -7.15 -6.25 -13.33
N ALA A 36 -6.37 -6.74 -14.28
CA ALA A 36 -6.86 -7.21 -15.56
C ALA A 36 -7.84 -8.40 -15.46
N LEU A 37 -7.67 -9.31 -14.50
CA LEU A 37 -8.54 -10.48 -14.33
C LEU A 37 -9.97 -10.07 -13.91
N ASN A 38 -10.13 -8.92 -13.24
CA ASN A 38 -11.44 -8.40 -12.86
C ASN A 38 -12.29 -7.95 -14.07
N TYR A 39 -11.65 -7.68 -15.21
CA TYR A 39 -12.30 -7.22 -16.44
C TYR A 39 -12.43 -8.32 -17.51
N GLN A 40 -12.06 -9.56 -17.19
CA GLN A 40 -12.24 -10.69 -18.09
C GLN A 40 -13.62 -11.34 -17.93
N SER A 41 -14.15 -11.87 -19.04
CA SER A 41 -15.33 -12.71 -18.98
C SER A 41 -15.06 -13.98 -18.16
N PRO A 42 -16.03 -14.45 -17.36
CA PRO A 42 -15.85 -15.64 -16.51
C PRO A 42 -15.38 -16.90 -17.26
N GLN A 43 -15.72 -17.03 -18.56
CA GLN A 43 -15.36 -18.16 -19.40
C GLN A 43 -13.86 -18.21 -19.79
N ASN A 44 -13.11 -17.10 -19.60
CA ASN A 44 -11.75 -16.93 -20.11
C ASN A 44 -10.68 -16.81 -19.01
N ARG A 45 -11.05 -16.92 -17.72
CA ARG A 45 -10.16 -16.63 -16.59
C ARG A 45 -9.00 -17.61 -16.43
N GLU A 46 -9.12 -18.84 -16.91
CA GLU A 46 -8.10 -19.89 -16.71
C GLU A 46 -7.26 -20.19 -17.97
N THR A 47 -7.66 -19.71 -19.15
CA THR A 47 -7.08 -20.18 -20.43
C THR A 47 -6.70 -19.07 -21.42
N ALA A 48 -7.08 -17.81 -21.17
CA ALA A 48 -6.81 -16.72 -22.09
C ALA A 48 -5.55 -15.91 -21.70
N THR A 49 -4.77 -15.50 -22.69
CA THR A 49 -3.75 -14.47 -22.55
C THR A 49 -4.39 -13.20 -21.96
N VAL A 50 -3.99 -12.85 -20.74
CA VAL A 50 -4.48 -11.65 -20.04
C VAL A 50 -3.84 -10.43 -20.69
N SER A 51 -4.68 -9.51 -21.20
CA SER A 51 -4.19 -8.29 -21.83
C SER A 51 -3.75 -7.28 -20.78
N SER A 52 -2.53 -6.76 -20.91
CA SER A 52 -2.05 -5.63 -20.08
C SER A 52 -2.83 -4.33 -20.33
N ASN A 53 -3.68 -4.28 -21.36
CA ASN A 53 -4.52 -3.14 -21.67
C ASN A 53 -5.93 -3.20 -21.03
N ALA A 54 -6.26 -4.27 -20.29
CA ALA A 54 -7.62 -4.51 -19.79
C ALA A 54 -8.15 -3.35 -18.92
N LEU A 55 -7.33 -2.84 -18.00
CA LEU A 55 -7.71 -1.72 -17.15
C LEU A 55 -8.04 -0.45 -17.95
N GLN A 56 -7.23 -0.10 -18.95
CA GLN A 56 -7.48 1.09 -19.78
C GLN A 56 -8.78 0.95 -20.56
N VAL A 57 -9.06 -0.23 -21.13
CA VAL A 57 -10.34 -0.51 -21.81
C VAL A 57 -11.51 -0.35 -20.84
N ALA A 58 -11.40 -0.88 -19.62
CA ALA A 58 -12.42 -0.70 -18.59
C ALA A 58 -12.63 0.79 -18.26
N LEU A 59 -11.56 1.55 -18.07
CA LEU A 59 -11.61 2.98 -17.80
C LEU A 59 -12.28 3.77 -18.94
N GLU A 60 -11.99 3.44 -20.19
CA GLU A 60 -12.58 4.09 -21.37
C GLU A 60 -14.06 3.73 -21.57
N SER A 61 -14.50 2.57 -21.08
CA SER A 61 -15.89 2.10 -21.18
C SER A 61 -16.85 2.68 -20.13
N ASN A 62 -16.40 3.61 -19.27
CA ASN A 62 -17.20 4.16 -18.17
C ASN A 62 -17.71 3.08 -17.18
N HIS A 63 -16.83 2.13 -16.84
CA HIS A 63 -17.17 0.90 -16.12
C HIS A 63 -17.75 1.17 -14.72
N GLN A 64 -18.81 0.44 -14.35
CA GLN A 64 -19.58 0.70 -13.11
C GLN A 64 -18.76 0.47 -11.84
N GLN A 65 -17.93 -0.58 -11.81
CA GLN A 65 -17.03 -0.88 -10.69
C GLN A 65 -16.10 0.30 -10.38
N ILE A 66 -15.54 0.93 -11.42
CA ILE A 66 -14.61 2.07 -11.28
C ILE A 66 -15.35 3.33 -10.78
N LYS A 67 -16.59 3.56 -11.25
CA LYS A 67 -17.44 4.64 -10.73
C LYS A 67 -17.75 4.45 -9.24
N ASN A 68 -18.04 3.22 -8.82
CA ASN A 68 -18.29 2.91 -7.41
C ASN A 68 -17.04 3.14 -6.57
N ILE A 69 -15.86 2.73 -7.04
CA ILE A 69 -14.57 3.02 -6.36
C ILE A 69 -14.35 4.52 -6.21
N ALA A 70 -14.55 5.29 -7.28
CA ALA A 70 -14.43 6.74 -7.23
C ALA A 70 -15.47 7.37 -6.29
N GLU A 71 -16.70 6.86 -6.23
CA GLU A 71 -17.71 7.29 -5.26
C GLU A 71 -17.25 7.04 -3.81
N ILE A 72 -16.69 5.85 -3.52
CA ILE A 72 -16.15 5.51 -2.20
C ILE A 72 -15.03 6.48 -1.81
N ILE A 73 -14.06 6.72 -2.71
CA ILE A 73 -12.95 7.67 -2.48
C ILE A 73 -13.50 9.08 -2.24
N GLN A 74 -14.51 9.52 -3.00
CA GLN A 74 -15.13 10.84 -2.84
C GLN A 74 -15.87 11.02 -1.52
N ARG A 75 -16.52 9.96 -1.01
CA ARG A 75 -17.21 9.97 0.28
C ARG A 75 -16.26 10.08 1.45
N VAL A 76 -15.15 9.34 1.43
CA VAL A 76 -14.16 9.37 2.51
C VAL A 76 -13.22 10.56 2.39
N ASN A 77 -12.96 11.02 1.17
CA ASN A 77 -12.17 12.20 0.84
C ASN A 77 -10.77 12.22 1.50
N PRO A 78 -9.94 11.18 1.31
CA PRO A 78 -8.58 11.16 1.83
C PRO A 78 -7.73 12.26 1.18
N ASP A 79 -6.70 12.71 1.89
CA ASP A 79 -5.70 13.64 1.38
C ASP A 79 -4.54 12.92 0.71
N ILE A 80 -4.19 11.75 1.22
CA ILE A 80 -3.19 10.84 0.66
C ILE A 80 -3.81 9.44 0.65
N ILE A 81 -3.76 8.74 -0.48
CA ILE A 81 -4.27 7.37 -0.58
C ILE A 81 -3.37 6.49 -1.44
N LEU A 82 -3.05 5.31 -0.92
CA LEU A 82 -2.44 4.22 -1.67
C LEU A 82 -3.55 3.36 -2.29
N LEU A 83 -3.47 3.12 -3.61
CA LEU A 83 -4.32 2.18 -4.31
C LEU A 83 -3.51 0.93 -4.66
N ASN A 84 -3.94 -0.24 -4.17
CA ASN A 84 -3.37 -1.54 -4.53
C ASN A 84 -4.20 -2.19 -5.64
N GLU A 85 -3.60 -3.13 -6.39
CA GLU A 85 -4.21 -3.75 -7.58
C GLU A 85 -4.67 -2.71 -8.61
N PHE A 86 -3.85 -1.69 -8.82
CA PHE A 86 -4.01 -0.76 -9.93
C PHE A 86 -2.98 -1.13 -11.00
N ASP A 87 -3.43 -1.83 -12.04
CA ASP A 87 -2.52 -2.34 -13.06
C ASP A 87 -1.67 -1.24 -13.68
N ASN A 88 -0.38 -1.54 -13.81
CA ASN A 88 0.54 -0.78 -14.59
C ASN A 88 0.70 -1.43 -15.96
N GLN A 89 0.12 -0.84 -17.00
CA GLN A 89 0.19 -1.36 -18.37
C GLN A 89 1.64 -1.48 -18.88
N HIS A 90 2.50 -0.55 -18.44
CA HIS A 90 3.90 -0.44 -18.82
C HIS A 90 4.74 -0.28 -17.54
N ASN A 91 5.24 -1.40 -17.05
CA ASN A 91 6.06 -1.45 -15.85
C ASN A 91 7.52 -1.04 -16.12
N ASN A 92 7.70 0.23 -16.48
CA ASN A 92 9.00 0.85 -16.73
C ASN A 92 8.99 2.32 -16.27
N GLU A 93 10.16 2.95 -16.28
CA GLU A 93 10.33 4.35 -15.83
C GLU A 93 9.69 5.36 -16.80
N ASP A 94 9.55 5.02 -18.09
CA ASP A 94 9.01 5.88 -19.14
C ASP A 94 7.47 5.78 -19.26
N ASN A 95 6.81 5.16 -18.29
CA ASN A 95 5.38 4.96 -18.33
C ASN A 95 4.62 6.29 -18.44
N SER A 96 3.70 6.37 -19.40
CA SER A 96 2.85 7.54 -19.59
C SER A 96 1.79 7.70 -18.49
N HIS A 97 1.60 6.70 -17.63
CA HIS A 97 0.58 6.62 -16.58
C HIS A 97 -0.84 6.83 -17.14
N GLN A 98 -1.12 6.31 -18.34
CA GLN A 98 -2.36 6.57 -19.06
C GLN A 98 -3.61 6.16 -18.25
N ALA A 99 -3.62 4.95 -17.70
CA ALA A 99 -4.73 4.46 -16.88
C ALA A 99 -5.00 5.37 -15.66
N LEU A 100 -3.94 5.78 -14.95
CA LEU A 100 -4.06 6.69 -13.81
C LEU A 100 -4.61 8.07 -14.23
N LYS A 101 -4.11 8.63 -15.32
CA LYS A 101 -4.58 9.92 -15.85
C LYS A 101 -6.03 9.85 -16.30
N THR A 102 -6.45 8.75 -16.94
CA THR A 102 -7.85 8.51 -17.32
C THR A 102 -8.72 8.35 -16.07
N PHE A 103 -8.28 7.57 -15.07
CA PHE A 103 -9.01 7.41 -13.81
C PHE A 103 -9.22 8.75 -13.10
N SER A 104 -8.17 9.56 -12.95
CA SER A 104 -8.27 10.88 -12.34
C SER A 104 -9.27 11.75 -13.11
N LYS A 105 -9.04 11.96 -14.40
CA LYS A 105 -9.82 12.89 -15.23
C LYS A 105 -11.30 12.52 -15.35
N HIS A 106 -11.61 11.25 -15.52
CA HIS A 106 -12.96 10.79 -15.85
C HIS A 106 -13.77 10.34 -14.63
N TYR A 107 -13.11 9.99 -13.52
CA TYR A 107 -13.79 9.44 -12.34
C TYR A 107 -13.56 10.30 -11.09
N LEU A 108 -12.32 10.55 -10.67
CA LEU A 108 -12.05 11.32 -9.44
C LEU A 108 -12.40 12.81 -9.57
N ASN A 109 -12.03 13.44 -10.69
CA ASN A 109 -12.34 14.84 -11.01
C ASN A 109 -13.81 15.05 -11.47
N LYS A 110 -14.66 14.03 -11.36
CA LYS A 110 -16.09 14.09 -11.74
C LYS A 110 -16.94 13.60 -10.57
N SER A 111 -17.99 14.35 -10.23
CA SER A 111 -18.93 13.95 -9.18
C SER A 111 -19.51 12.57 -9.48
N GLN A 112 -19.36 11.62 -8.54
CA GLN A 112 -20.04 10.34 -8.55
C GLN A 112 -21.22 10.42 -7.58
N ASN A 113 -22.45 10.19 -8.07
CA ASN A 113 -23.66 10.17 -7.25
C ASN A 113 -23.81 11.38 -6.28
N GLY A 114 -23.54 12.59 -6.78
CA GLY A 114 -23.64 13.84 -6.02
C GLY A 114 -22.49 14.12 -5.05
N GLN A 115 -21.50 13.23 -4.94
CA GLN A 115 -20.31 13.46 -4.12
C GLN A 115 -19.39 14.49 -4.75
N LYS A 116 -18.64 15.22 -3.92
CA LYS A 116 -17.72 16.26 -4.40
C LYS A 116 -16.58 15.59 -5.16
N ALA A 117 -16.32 16.09 -6.38
CA ALA A 117 -15.12 15.69 -7.12
C ALA A 117 -13.85 16.01 -6.32
N ILE A 118 -12.85 15.14 -6.41
CA ILE A 118 -11.56 15.31 -5.76
C ILE A 118 -10.49 15.40 -6.82
N ASP A 119 -9.54 16.32 -6.60
CA ASP A 119 -8.34 16.45 -7.41
C ASP A 119 -7.12 16.04 -6.58
N PHE A 120 -6.32 15.12 -7.13
CA PHE A 120 -5.04 14.70 -6.56
C PHE A 120 -3.92 15.11 -7.52
N PRO A 121 -3.38 16.33 -7.39
CA PRO A 121 -2.39 16.87 -8.34
C PRO A 121 -1.06 16.12 -8.33
N TYR A 122 -0.77 15.33 -7.28
CA TYR A 122 0.48 14.59 -7.13
C TYR A 122 0.24 13.10 -7.10
N TYR A 123 1.10 12.35 -7.77
CA TYR A 123 1.04 10.90 -7.77
C TYR A 123 2.43 10.28 -7.92
N TYR A 124 2.54 9.03 -7.48
CA TYR A 124 3.68 8.17 -7.73
C TYR A 124 3.20 6.77 -8.09
N GLN A 125 3.60 6.28 -9.26
CA GLN A 125 3.37 4.90 -9.70
C GLN A 125 4.73 4.33 -10.13
N GLY A 126 5.31 3.51 -9.26
CA GLY A 126 6.61 2.87 -9.49
C GLY A 126 6.49 1.51 -10.17
N GLN A 127 7.64 0.88 -10.41
CA GLN A 127 7.68 -0.48 -10.92
C GLN A 127 7.39 -1.52 -9.83
N VAL A 128 6.79 -2.64 -10.23
CA VAL A 128 6.49 -3.80 -9.38
C VAL A 128 7.12 -5.09 -9.94
N ASN A 129 7.27 -6.13 -9.12
CA ASN A 129 7.89 -7.41 -9.52
C ASN A 129 6.89 -8.42 -10.10
N THR A 130 5.60 -8.19 -9.95
CA THR A 130 4.53 -9.01 -10.50
C THR A 130 4.57 -9.07 -12.02
N GLY A 131 4.61 -10.29 -12.55
CA GLY A 131 4.71 -10.58 -13.98
C GLY A 131 6.03 -10.16 -14.64
N VAL A 132 7.03 -9.73 -13.87
CA VAL A 132 8.42 -9.62 -14.34
C VAL A 132 9.01 -11.02 -14.35
N ASN A 133 9.22 -11.59 -15.53
CA ASN A 133 9.77 -12.95 -15.67
C ASN A 133 11.15 -13.06 -14.99
N SER A 134 11.31 -14.08 -14.13
CA SER A 134 12.56 -14.31 -13.41
C SER A 134 13.60 -15.11 -14.22
N GLY A 135 13.16 -15.85 -15.23
CA GLY A 135 13.97 -16.82 -15.97
C GLY A 135 14.22 -18.14 -15.23
N TYR A 136 13.67 -18.31 -14.03
CA TYR A 136 13.78 -19.50 -13.20
C TYR A 136 12.48 -20.30 -13.15
N ASP A 137 12.55 -21.57 -12.75
CA ASP A 137 11.39 -22.39 -12.37
C ASP A 137 11.12 -22.15 -10.87
N LEU A 138 10.24 -21.20 -10.58
CA LEU A 138 9.90 -20.80 -9.21
C LEU A 138 8.69 -21.57 -8.67
N ASP A 139 7.78 -22.01 -9.55
CA ASP A 139 6.60 -22.78 -9.20
C ASP A 139 6.82 -24.31 -9.16
N GLY A 140 7.98 -24.79 -9.62
CA GLY A 140 8.40 -26.18 -9.54
C GLY A 140 7.79 -27.08 -10.60
N ASN A 141 7.25 -26.53 -11.68
CA ASN A 141 6.60 -27.30 -12.75
C ASN A 141 7.59 -28.00 -13.72
N GLY A 142 8.89 -27.72 -13.59
CA GLY A 142 9.97 -28.29 -14.41
C GLY A 142 10.31 -27.49 -15.67
N THR A 143 9.61 -26.39 -15.96
CA THR A 143 9.83 -25.51 -17.11
C THR A 143 10.07 -24.07 -16.63
N PRO A 144 11.30 -23.55 -16.72
CA PRO A 144 11.62 -22.23 -16.18
C PRO A 144 11.05 -21.08 -17.02
N GLY A 145 10.72 -19.98 -16.34
CA GLY A 145 10.36 -18.71 -16.97
C GLY A 145 8.96 -18.68 -17.59
N VAL A 146 8.03 -19.50 -17.09
CA VAL A 146 6.63 -19.49 -17.51
C VAL A 146 5.80 -18.63 -16.57
N LEU A 147 5.33 -17.48 -17.07
CA LEU A 147 4.35 -16.67 -16.35
C LEU A 147 2.99 -17.40 -16.29
N PRO A 148 2.18 -17.18 -15.24
CA PRO A 148 2.39 -16.22 -14.15
C PRO A 148 3.23 -16.74 -12.97
N GLY A 149 3.50 -18.05 -12.88
CA GLY A 149 4.14 -18.70 -11.73
C GLY A 149 5.62 -18.35 -11.54
N ASP A 150 6.34 -18.11 -12.64
CA ASP A 150 7.79 -17.88 -12.65
C ASP A 150 8.21 -16.40 -12.68
N GLY A 151 7.27 -15.49 -12.41
CA GLY A 151 7.61 -14.09 -12.20
C GLY A 151 8.34 -13.86 -10.87
N PHE A 152 9.13 -12.79 -10.77
CA PHE A 152 9.66 -12.35 -9.46
C PHE A 152 8.53 -12.11 -8.46
N GLY A 153 7.33 -11.75 -8.93
CA GLY A 153 6.06 -11.99 -8.26
C GLY A 153 5.03 -12.55 -9.25
N TYR A 154 4.02 -13.25 -8.74
CA TYR A 154 2.96 -13.84 -9.57
C TYR A 154 2.24 -12.76 -10.39
N GLY A 155 2.16 -12.94 -11.72
CA GLY A 155 1.43 -12.02 -12.59
C GLY A 155 1.55 -12.38 -14.06
N HIS A 156 0.53 -12.02 -14.85
CA HIS A 156 0.45 -12.43 -16.26
C HIS A 156 1.27 -11.54 -17.20
N PHE A 157 1.59 -10.33 -16.77
CA PHE A 157 2.42 -9.38 -17.49
C PHE A 157 3.10 -8.43 -16.50
N SER A 158 4.22 -7.85 -16.92
CA SER A 158 4.98 -6.91 -16.10
C SER A 158 4.12 -5.70 -15.73
N GLY A 159 3.86 -5.49 -14.43
CA GLY A 159 3.02 -4.40 -13.92
C GLY A 159 1.61 -4.81 -13.50
N HIS A 160 1.26 -6.08 -13.66
CA HIS A 160 0.01 -6.65 -13.15
C HIS A 160 -0.08 -6.50 -11.63
N PHE A 161 -1.26 -6.29 -11.05
CA PHE A 161 -1.44 -6.04 -9.60
C PHE A 161 -0.61 -4.87 -9.06
N GLY A 162 -0.39 -3.85 -9.89
CA GLY A 162 0.41 -2.68 -9.56
C GLY A 162 -0.13 -1.86 -8.39
N MET A 163 0.58 -0.80 -8.05
CA MET A 163 0.20 0.13 -6.98
C MET A 163 0.32 1.57 -7.47
N VAL A 164 -0.40 2.50 -6.84
CA VAL A 164 -0.23 3.93 -7.06
C VAL A 164 -0.52 4.70 -5.78
N LEU A 165 0.35 5.64 -5.43
CA LEU A 165 0.10 6.65 -4.42
C LEU A 165 -0.44 7.91 -5.10
N ILE A 166 -1.57 8.43 -4.66
CA ILE A 166 -2.11 9.74 -5.09
C ILE A 166 -2.29 10.66 -3.88
N SER A 167 -2.02 11.94 -4.06
CA SER A 167 -1.88 12.90 -2.97
C SER A 167 -2.35 14.30 -3.37
N LYS A 168 -2.99 14.98 -2.41
CA LYS A 168 -3.28 16.42 -2.47
C LYS A 168 -2.04 17.27 -2.19
N TYR A 169 -1.04 16.67 -1.54
CA TYR A 169 0.21 17.30 -1.12
C TYR A 169 1.40 16.89 -2.01
N PRO A 170 2.41 17.76 -2.22
CA PRO A 170 3.57 17.46 -3.05
C PRO A 170 4.32 16.19 -2.62
N ILE A 171 4.72 15.39 -3.61
CA ILE A 171 5.61 14.24 -3.41
C ILE A 171 7.04 14.68 -3.73
N ASP A 172 7.98 14.41 -2.81
CA ASP A 172 9.40 14.67 -3.04
C ASP A 172 10.03 13.52 -3.86
N VAL A 173 9.78 13.57 -5.17
CA VAL A 173 10.19 12.53 -6.13
C VAL A 173 11.69 12.24 -6.09
N LYS A 174 12.53 13.26 -5.80
CA LYS A 174 13.99 13.10 -5.80
C LYS A 174 14.47 12.16 -4.69
N ASN A 175 13.77 12.16 -3.56
CA ASN A 175 14.14 11.42 -2.37
C ASN A 175 13.31 10.13 -2.18
N ILE A 176 12.54 9.71 -3.19
CA ILE A 176 11.89 8.40 -3.18
C ILE A 176 12.95 7.30 -3.17
N ARG A 177 12.75 6.33 -2.27
CA ARG A 177 13.49 5.06 -2.25
C ARG A 177 12.55 3.93 -2.61
N THR A 178 13.03 3.03 -3.46
CA THR A 178 12.32 1.81 -3.87
C THR A 178 13.20 0.61 -3.56
N PHE A 179 12.57 -0.51 -3.21
CA PHE A 179 13.26 -1.75 -2.87
C PHE A 179 12.76 -2.90 -3.75
N GLN A 180 12.60 -2.63 -5.05
CA GLN A 180 12.14 -3.62 -6.02
C GLN A 180 13.18 -4.74 -6.18
N TYR A 181 14.46 -4.40 -6.24
CA TYR A 181 15.55 -5.34 -6.53
C TYR A 181 16.20 -5.95 -5.30
N PHE A 182 15.83 -5.50 -4.10
CA PHE A 182 16.34 -6.02 -2.83
C PHE A 182 16.13 -7.54 -2.74
N LYS A 183 17.20 -8.31 -2.50
CA LYS A 183 17.18 -9.78 -2.54
C LYS A 183 16.67 -10.36 -1.23
N TRP A 184 15.82 -11.39 -1.33
CA TRP A 184 15.26 -12.03 -0.14
C TRP A 184 16.35 -12.65 0.74
N ARG A 185 17.32 -13.33 0.12
CA ARG A 185 18.46 -13.96 0.81
C ARG A 185 19.35 -12.99 1.60
N ASP A 186 19.29 -11.69 1.30
CA ASP A 186 20.14 -10.69 1.96
C ASP A 186 19.54 -10.24 3.30
N MET A 187 18.32 -10.67 3.64
CA MET A 187 17.77 -10.51 4.98
C MET A 187 18.50 -11.42 5.98
N PRO A 188 18.86 -10.91 7.17
CA PRO A 188 19.36 -11.74 8.26
C PRO A 188 18.33 -12.82 8.61
N ASN A 189 18.74 -14.09 8.53
CA ASN A 189 17.88 -15.26 8.76
C ASN A 189 16.62 -15.27 7.87
N ALA A 190 16.76 -14.91 6.59
CA ALA A 190 15.70 -15.03 5.60
C ALA A 190 15.04 -16.42 5.63
N LEU A 191 13.70 -16.47 5.56
CA LEU A 191 12.94 -17.71 5.63
C LEU A 191 12.95 -18.46 4.28
N GLN A 192 14.07 -19.13 3.99
CA GLN A 192 14.20 -19.93 2.77
C GLN A 192 13.18 -21.09 2.74
N PRO A 193 12.32 -21.20 1.70
CA PRO A 193 11.39 -22.32 1.58
C PRO A 193 12.10 -23.66 1.37
N ILE A 194 11.56 -24.70 2.00
CA ILE A 194 12.11 -26.07 2.00
C ILE A 194 11.00 -27.00 1.52
N ASP A 195 11.28 -27.85 0.54
CA ASP A 195 10.37 -28.92 0.14
C ASP A 195 10.28 -29.96 1.28
N PRO A 196 9.09 -30.18 1.85
CA PRO A 196 8.91 -31.09 2.99
C PRO A 196 9.13 -32.57 2.62
N THR A 197 8.99 -32.94 1.34
CA THR A 197 9.18 -34.32 0.87
C THR A 197 10.66 -34.65 0.77
N THR A 198 11.46 -33.73 0.23
CA THR A 198 12.88 -33.95 -0.02
C THR A 198 13.79 -33.38 1.07
N SER A 199 13.26 -32.52 1.95
CA SER A 199 14.01 -31.76 2.95
C SER A 199 15.12 -30.88 2.35
N LYS A 200 14.97 -30.46 1.09
CA LYS A 200 15.92 -29.61 0.36
C LYS A 200 15.31 -28.22 0.12
N PRO A 201 16.13 -27.18 -0.10
CA PRO A 201 15.64 -25.89 -0.57
C PRO A 201 14.73 -26.05 -1.79
N TRP A 202 13.58 -25.38 -1.76
CA TRP A 202 12.63 -25.39 -2.87
C TRP A 202 13.25 -24.77 -4.13
N PHE A 203 13.82 -23.57 -3.98
CA PHE A 203 14.47 -22.88 -5.07
C PHE A 203 15.84 -23.48 -5.36
N SER A 204 16.21 -23.51 -6.65
CA SER A 204 17.59 -23.77 -7.05
C SER A 204 18.54 -22.75 -6.39
N PRO A 205 19.82 -23.09 -6.19
CA PRO A 205 20.78 -22.14 -5.63
C PRO A 205 20.80 -20.81 -6.39
N GLN A 206 20.80 -20.82 -7.71
CA GLN A 206 20.80 -19.62 -8.55
C GLN A 206 19.51 -18.80 -8.36
N ALA A 207 18.35 -19.44 -8.39
CA ALA A 207 17.08 -18.75 -8.16
C ALA A 207 17.05 -18.07 -6.79
N TRP A 208 17.49 -18.76 -5.72
CA TRP A 208 17.57 -18.16 -4.38
C TRP A 208 18.52 -16.97 -4.30
N GLN A 209 19.63 -16.99 -5.05
CA GLN A 209 20.57 -15.88 -5.09
C GLN A 209 19.96 -14.61 -5.71
N ASP A 210 19.07 -14.78 -6.68
CA ASP A 210 18.51 -13.68 -7.46
C ASP A 210 17.08 -13.28 -7.07
N LEU A 211 16.37 -14.12 -6.30
CA LEU A 211 15.00 -13.87 -5.91
C LEU A 211 14.89 -12.59 -5.08
N ARG A 212 14.00 -11.70 -5.54
CA ARG A 212 13.72 -10.41 -4.91
C ARG A 212 12.76 -10.64 -3.73
N LEU A 213 12.92 -9.89 -2.65
CA LEU A 213 12.01 -9.99 -1.50
C LEU A 213 10.60 -9.57 -1.89
N SER A 214 10.45 -8.32 -2.36
CA SER A 214 9.17 -7.74 -2.76
C SER A 214 8.52 -8.54 -3.88
N SER A 215 7.29 -9.00 -3.69
CA SER A 215 6.46 -9.64 -4.71
C SER A 215 5.85 -8.60 -5.65
N LYS A 216 5.38 -7.46 -5.10
CA LYS A 216 5.06 -6.25 -5.86
C LYS A 216 6.19 -5.24 -5.69
N SER A 217 6.18 -4.44 -4.62
CA SER A 217 7.27 -3.50 -4.31
C SER A 217 7.17 -3.00 -2.86
N HIS A 218 8.27 -2.43 -2.36
CA HIS A 218 8.29 -1.59 -1.16
C HIS A 218 8.76 -0.20 -1.58
N TRP A 219 8.04 0.84 -1.16
CA TRP A 219 8.35 2.23 -1.44
C TRP A 219 8.41 3.05 -0.17
N ASP A 220 9.46 3.86 -0.02
CA ASP A 220 9.50 4.99 0.90
C ASP A 220 9.32 6.27 0.08
N VAL A 221 8.13 6.87 0.19
CA VAL A 221 7.71 8.04 -0.59
C VAL A 221 7.54 9.24 0.36
N PRO A 222 8.47 10.21 0.36
CA PRO A 222 8.32 11.40 1.18
C PRO A 222 7.25 12.33 0.60
N VAL A 223 6.30 12.75 1.43
CA VAL A 223 5.24 13.70 1.07
C VAL A 223 5.37 14.94 1.94
N GLU A 224 5.39 16.11 1.30
CA GLU A 224 5.50 17.41 1.99
C GLU A 224 4.11 17.92 2.38
N VAL A 225 3.78 17.79 3.66
CA VAL A 225 2.55 18.32 4.25
C VAL A 225 2.91 19.57 5.05
N ASN A 226 2.58 20.74 4.49
CA ASN A 226 2.78 22.05 5.11
C ASN A 226 4.20 22.30 5.61
N GLY A 227 5.21 21.97 4.78
CA GLY A 227 6.62 22.17 5.10
C GLY A 227 7.23 21.10 6.02
N GLN A 228 6.49 20.06 6.37
CA GLN A 228 7.02 18.87 7.04
C GLN A 228 6.95 17.65 6.11
N ILE A 229 7.97 16.80 6.19
CA ILE A 229 8.00 15.54 5.45
C ILE A 229 7.36 14.44 6.31
N ILE A 230 6.39 13.74 5.72
CA ILE A 230 5.86 12.47 6.21
C ILE A 230 6.26 11.39 5.21
N HIS A 231 6.88 10.32 5.69
CA HIS A 231 7.26 9.19 4.86
C HIS A 231 6.08 8.23 4.69
N ILE A 232 5.63 8.02 3.46
CA ILE A 232 4.64 7.00 3.14
C ILE A 232 5.39 5.71 2.79
N LEU A 233 5.29 4.72 3.68
CA LEU A 233 5.92 3.41 3.54
C LEU A 233 4.90 2.44 2.94
N ALA A 234 4.92 2.29 1.62
CA ALA A 234 3.89 1.58 0.86
C ALA A 234 4.35 0.21 0.38
N SER A 235 3.52 -0.81 0.59
CA SER A 235 3.78 -2.16 0.06
C SER A 235 2.50 -2.93 -0.25
N HIS A 236 2.62 -3.95 -1.09
CA HIS A 236 1.61 -4.99 -1.29
C HIS A 236 2.34 -6.33 -1.29
N PRO A 237 2.50 -6.97 -0.13
CA PRO A 237 3.11 -8.29 -0.02
C PRO A 237 2.33 -9.37 -0.78
N THR A 238 2.93 -10.55 -0.91
CA THR A 238 2.25 -11.69 -1.52
C THR A 238 1.12 -12.19 -0.61
N PRO A 239 -0.04 -12.60 -1.14
CA PRO A 239 -0.99 -13.40 -0.37
C PRO A 239 -0.29 -14.65 0.18
N PRO A 240 -0.43 -15.01 1.46
CA PRO A 240 0.31 -16.11 2.11
C PRO A 240 -0.31 -17.49 1.83
N VAL A 241 -0.92 -17.65 0.67
CA VAL A 241 -1.65 -18.85 0.23
C VAL A 241 -1.40 -19.08 -1.26
N PHE A 242 -2.05 -20.08 -1.87
CA PHE A 242 -1.91 -20.46 -3.29
C PHE A 242 -0.59 -21.16 -3.65
N ASP A 243 0.02 -21.84 -2.68
CA ASP A 243 1.21 -22.66 -2.81
C ASP A 243 1.09 -23.98 -2.02
N GLY A 244 2.15 -24.79 -2.05
CA GLY A 244 2.16 -26.10 -1.41
C GLY A 244 2.66 -26.08 0.04
N PRO A 245 2.84 -27.27 0.65
CA PRO A 245 3.25 -27.37 2.05
C PRO A 245 4.69 -26.89 2.33
N GLU A 246 5.46 -26.51 1.30
CA GLU A 246 6.72 -25.79 1.44
C GLU A 246 6.56 -24.35 1.98
N ASP A 247 5.34 -23.78 1.88
CA ASP A 247 4.91 -22.47 2.37
C ASP A 247 5.83 -21.32 1.88
N ARG A 248 5.96 -21.16 0.56
CA ARG A 248 6.77 -20.09 -0.07
C ARG A 248 6.16 -18.73 0.21
N ASN A 249 4.85 -18.62 0.02
CA ASN A 249 4.09 -17.41 0.09
C ASN A 249 3.90 -16.95 1.53
N GLY A 250 3.62 -17.83 2.49
CA GLY A 250 3.57 -17.45 3.91
C GLY A 250 4.92 -16.98 4.43
N LYS A 251 6.01 -17.67 4.10
CA LYS A 251 7.39 -17.25 4.45
C LYS A 251 7.79 -15.93 3.79
N ARG A 252 7.44 -15.74 2.52
CA ARG A 252 7.74 -14.51 1.80
C ARG A 252 6.93 -13.34 2.34
N ASN A 253 5.62 -13.50 2.54
CA ASN A 253 4.75 -12.50 3.14
C ASN A 253 5.26 -12.07 4.51
N HIS A 254 5.67 -13.04 5.35
CA HIS A 254 6.29 -12.76 6.64
C HIS A 254 7.50 -11.83 6.50
N ASP A 255 8.44 -12.16 5.63
CA ASP A 255 9.68 -11.41 5.47
C ASP A 255 9.48 -10.06 4.75
N GLU A 256 8.49 -9.96 3.85
CA GLU A 256 8.02 -8.69 3.29
C GLU A 256 7.46 -7.77 4.39
N ILE A 257 6.65 -8.28 5.32
CA ILE A 257 6.12 -7.47 6.43
C ILE A 257 7.24 -7.11 7.43
N ARG A 258 8.11 -8.07 7.76
CA ARG A 258 9.25 -7.87 8.65
C ARG A 258 10.19 -6.79 8.12
N PHE A 259 10.34 -6.67 6.80
CA PHE A 259 11.15 -5.61 6.17
C PHE A 259 10.83 -4.24 6.75
N TRP A 260 9.54 -3.89 6.93
CA TRP A 260 9.18 -2.60 7.49
C TRP A 260 9.60 -2.43 8.94
N ALA A 261 9.44 -3.47 9.77
CA ALA A 261 9.88 -3.43 11.16
C ALA A 261 11.41 -3.22 11.25
N ASP A 262 12.17 -3.89 10.39
CA ASP A 262 13.62 -3.73 10.31
C ASP A 262 14.01 -2.36 9.72
N TYR A 263 13.27 -1.84 8.74
CA TYR A 263 13.50 -0.54 8.09
C TYR A 263 13.32 0.66 9.01
N ILE A 264 12.31 0.62 9.89
CA ILE A 264 12.08 1.69 10.88
C ILE A 264 12.93 1.52 12.16
N SER A 265 13.63 0.39 12.31
CA SER A 265 14.54 0.11 13.42
C SER A 265 15.99 0.49 13.07
N ALA A 266 16.51 1.54 13.69
CA ALA A 266 17.85 2.05 13.40
C ALA A 266 18.97 1.00 13.61
N ASP A 267 18.81 0.09 14.57
CA ASP A 267 19.75 -0.98 14.90
C ASP A 267 19.65 -2.22 13.98
N LYS A 268 18.59 -2.35 13.19
CA LYS A 268 18.35 -3.52 12.31
C LYS A 268 18.47 -3.22 10.83
N SER A 269 18.28 -1.97 10.43
CA SER A 269 18.18 -1.59 9.00
C SER A 269 19.49 -1.60 8.20
N ALA A 270 20.64 -1.86 8.82
CA ALA A 270 21.96 -1.72 8.18
C ALA A 270 22.17 -2.61 6.93
N TYR A 271 21.45 -3.73 6.82
CA TYR A 271 21.52 -4.64 5.68
C TYR A 271 20.67 -4.19 4.49
N ILE A 272 19.73 -3.25 4.71
CA ILE A 272 18.78 -2.79 3.71
C ILE A 272 19.50 -1.84 2.75
N TYR A 273 19.29 -2.05 1.45
CA TYR A 273 19.72 -1.16 0.38
C TYR A 273 18.57 -0.94 -0.59
N ASP A 274 18.41 0.28 -1.08
CA ASP A 274 17.43 0.60 -2.11
C ASP A 274 17.96 0.30 -3.51
N ASP A 275 17.12 0.52 -4.52
CA ASP A 275 17.43 0.26 -5.92
C ASP A 275 18.54 1.18 -6.50
N LYS A 276 18.89 2.26 -5.78
CA LYS A 276 20.04 3.13 -6.10
C LYS A 276 21.32 2.70 -5.35
N GLY A 277 21.20 1.73 -4.45
CA GLY A 277 22.29 1.22 -3.62
C GLY A 277 22.50 1.97 -2.30
N ASP A 278 21.64 2.94 -1.98
CA ASP A 278 21.74 3.67 -0.71
C ASP A 278 21.30 2.76 0.44
N LYS A 279 22.15 2.68 1.47
CA LYS A 279 21.99 1.73 2.58
C LYS A 279 21.34 2.35 3.80
N GLY A 280 20.73 1.49 4.61
CA GLY A 280 20.12 1.85 5.89
C GLY A 280 18.63 2.12 5.80
N GLY A 281 18.03 2.32 6.97
CA GLY A 281 16.60 2.48 7.17
C GLY A 281 16.11 3.92 7.18
N LEU A 282 14.90 4.08 7.69
CA LEU A 282 14.31 5.39 7.96
C LEU A 282 15.13 6.12 9.03
N LYS A 283 15.29 7.44 8.85
CA LYS A 283 16.00 8.26 9.84
C LYS A 283 15.25 8.26 11.18
N PRO A 284 15.95 8.21 12.33
CA PRO A 284 15.31 8.28 13.63
C PRO A 284 14.40 9.50 13.75
N LEU A 285 13.25 9.32 14.39
CA LEU A 285 12.24 10.36 14.64
C LEU A 285 11.55 10.93 13.38
N ALA A 286 11.80 10.39 12.18
CA ALA A 286 11.05 10.78 10.99
C ALA A 286 9.59 10.31 11.10
N PRO A 287 8.59 11.18 10.92
CA PRO A 287 7.19 10.77 10.87
C PRO A 287 6.95 9.87 9.65
N PHE A 288 6.22 8.78 9.84
CA PHE A 288 5.88 7.87 8.76
C PHE A 288 4.47 7.31 8.92
N VAL A 289 3.92 6.80 7.82
CA VAL A 289 2.72 5.95 7.82
C VAL A 289 2.96 4.76 6.91
N ILE A 290 2.84 3.55 7.45
CA ILE A 290 2.86 2.33 6.64
C ILE A 290 1.46 2.10 6.06
N LEU A 291 1.40 1.91 4.75
CA LEU A 291 0.16 1.72 3.97
C LEU A 291 0.21 0.46 3.13
N GLY A 292 -0.91 -0.26 3.08
CA GLY A 292 -1.14 -1.28 2.07
C GLY A 292 -2.09 -2.39 2.49
N ASP A 293 -2.49 -3.18 1.50
CA ASP A 293 -2.88 -4.57 1.70
C ASP A 293 -1.63 -5.40 2.05
N LEU A 294 -1.48 -5.73 3.34
CA LEU A 294 -0.37 -6.52 3.85
C LEU A 294 -0.65 -8.04 3.77
N ASN A 295 -1.85 -8.45 3.36
CA ASN A 295 -2.24 -9.84 3.19
C ASN A 295 -2.09 -10.72 4.46
N ALA A 296 -2.01 -10.12 5.64
CA ALA A 296 -1.81 -10.83 6.90
C ALA A 296 -2.64 -10.23 8.03
N SER A 297 -3.18 -11.10 8.89
CA SER A 297 -3.82 -10.73 10.16
C SER A 297 -3.09 -11.42 11.31
N SER A 298 -3.07 -10.79 12.48
CA SER A 298 -2.48 -11.37 13.69
C SER A 298 -3.38 -12.43 14.35
N VAL A 299 -4.65 -12.54 13.91
CA VAL A 299 -5.69 -13.34 14.56
C VAL A 299 -6.51 -14.23 13.62
N ASP A 300 -6.57 -13.88 12.33
CA ASP A 300 -7.37 -14.59 11.32
C ASP A 300 -6.49 -15.00 10.11
N GLY A 301 -6.96 -15.94 9.31
CA GLY A 301 -6.29 -16.36 8.07
C GLY A 301 -5.13 -17.34 8.26
N ASN A 302 -4.31 -17.49 7.21
CA ASN A 302 -3.26 -18.51 7.12
C ASN A 302 -1.84 -17.95 7.09
N ALA A 303 -1.67 -16.64 7.28
CA ALA A 303 -0.35 -16.01 7.32
C ALA A 303 0.51 -16.59 8.46
N MET A 304 1.83 -16.49 8.32
CA MET A 304 2.73 -16.65 9.46
C MET A 304 2.59 -15.44 10.39
N ASN A 305 1.70 -15.55 11.38
CA ASN A 305 1.25 -14.44 12.23
C ASN A 305 2.38 -13.64 12.91
N ALA A 306 3.56 -14.22 13.11
CA ALA A 306 4.68 -13.58 13.78
C ALA A 306 5.14 -12.28 13.10
N GLY A 307 5.12 -12.22 11.76
CA GLY A 307 5.56 -11.05 11.00
C GLY A 307 4.67 -9.84 11.27
N ILE A 308 3.37 -9.97 11.03
CA ILE A 308 2.39 -8.90 11.29
C ILE A 308 2.27 -8.57 12.76
N SER A 309 2.30 -9.56 13.66
CA SER A 309 2.23 -9.32 15.11
C SER A 309 3.43 -8.51 15.60
N SER A 310 4.63 -8.78 15.10
CA SER A 310 5.82 -8.01 15.45
C SER A 310 5.76 -6.57 14.93
N LEU A 311 5.18 -6.35 13.74
CA LEU A 311 5.02 -5.00 13.19
C LEU A 311 4.00 -4.20 14.01
N LEU A 312 2.83 -4.79 14.31
CA LEU A 312 1.78 -4.12 15.10
C LEU A 312 2.22 -3.82 16.53
N ALA A 313 3.09 -4.66 17.11
CA ALA A 313 3.65 -4.44 18.44
C ALA A 313 4.89 -3.52 18.45
N HIS A 314 5.33 -3.02 17.30
CA HIS A 314 6.55 -2.21 17.19
C HIS A 314 6.42 -0.92 18.02
N VAL A 315 7.48 -0.56 18.75
CA VAL A 315 7.45 0.54 19.72
C VAL A 315 7.11 1.88 19.07
N ASP A 316 7.50 2.09 17.82
CA ASP A 316 7.27 3.33 17.08
C ASP A 316 5.93 3.39 16.34
N ILE A 317 5.15 2.30 16.31
CA ILE A 317 3.88 2.23 15.57
C ILE A 317 2.69 2.45 16.50
N GLN A 318 1.65 3.11 15.97
CA GLN A 318 0.32 3.16 16.58
C GLN A 318 -0.64 2.30 15.75
N ASP A 319 -1.29 1.31 16.37
CA ASP A 319 -2.37 0.56 15.75
C ASP A 319 -3.73 1.10 16.20
N ALA A 320 -4.47 1.73 15.28
CA ALA A 320 -5.81 2.26 15.55
C ALA A 320 -6.89 1.18 15.73
N MET A 321 -6.62 -0.06 15.26
CA MET A 321 -7.64 -1.10 15.10
C MET A 321 -8.94 -0.56 14.47
N PRO A 322 -8.91 -0.02 13.22
CA PRO A 322 -10.08 0.53 12.55
C PRO A 322 -11.24 -0.48 12.58
N ASN A 323 -12.48 0.02 12.66
CA ASN A 323 -13.65 -0.84 12.70
C ASN A 323 -14.80 -0.33 11.83
N SER A 324 -15.80 -1.20 11.64
CA SER A 324 -17.09 -0.85 11.01
C SER A 324 -18.20 -1.81 11.44
N GLU A 325 -19.42 -1.29 11.50
CA GLU A 325 -20.62 -2.10 11.78
C GLU A 325 -20.91 -3.09 10.64
N GLY A 326 -20.65 -2.71 9.38
CA GLY A 326 -20.80 -3.61 8.24
C GLY A 326 -19.90 -4.84 8.32
N ALA A 327 -18.65 -4.68 8.75
CA ALA A 327 -17.74 -5.82 8.95
C ALA A 327 -18.20 -6.74 10.08
N GLU A 328 -18.67 -6.17 11.21
CA GLU A 328 -19.22 -6.93 12.33
C GLU A 328 -20.44 -7.76 11.92
N LYS A 329 -21.38 -7.16 11.17
CA LYS A 329 -22.57 -7.85 10.67
C LYS A 329 -22.26 -8.90 9.60
N HIS A 330 -21.20 -8.72 8.81
CA HIS A 330 -20.77 -9.66 7.77
C HIS A 330 -20.25 -10.98 8.35
N THR A 331 -19.64 -10.95 9.54
CA THR A 331 -19.04 -12.13 10.18
C THR A 331 -19.42 -12.25 11.65
N GLN A 332 -20.72 -12.41 11.94
CA GLN A 332 -21.26 -12.40 13.31
C GLN A 332 -20.68 -13.49 14.23
N ASP A 333 -20.07 -14.52 13.68
CA ASP A 333 -19.45 -15.65 14.38
C ASP A 333 -17.97 -15.42 14.75
N ASN A 334 -17.37 -14.29 14.36
CA ASN A 334 -15.97 -13.98 14.66
C ASN A 334 -15.86 -12.75 15.59
N ILE A 335 -15.20 -12.91 16.74
CA ILE A 335 -15.00 -11.84 17.73
C ILE A 335 -14.19 -10.64 17.18
N ASN A 336 -13.40 -10.86 16.13
CA ASN A 336 -12.58 -9.83 15.47
C ASN A 336 -13.29 -9.19 14.26
N ALA A 337 -14.52 -9.61 13.95
CA ALA A 337 -15.22 -9.25 12.71
C ALA A 337 -15.29 -7.75 12.44
N LYS A 338 -15.53 -6.94 13.46
CA LYS A 338 -15.60 -5.47 13.32
C LYS A 338 -14.33 -4.85 12.73
N HIS A 339 -13.18 -5.53 12.82
CA HIS A 339 -11.89 -5.09 12.29
C HIS A 339 -11.54 -5.66 10.93
N HIS A 340 -12.40 -6.48 10.33
CA HIS A 340 -12.15 -7.02 9.00
C HIS A 340 -12.16 -5.92 7.96
N THR A 341 -11.23 -6.03 7.01
CA THR A 341 -11.03 -5.09 5.90
C THR A 341 -11.23 -5.76 4.55
N ALA A 342 -11.37 -7.08 4.54
CA ALA A 342 -11.61 -7.85 3.33
C ALA A 342 -12.81 -8.79 3.48
N PHE A 343 -13.51 -9.02 2.37
CA PHE A 343 -14.72 -9.82 2.28
C PHE A 343 -14.53 -11.26 2.78
N TRP A 344 -13.32 -11.81 2.65
CA TRP A 344 -12.94 -13.12 3.18
C TRP A 344 -12.62 -13.12 4.68
N ARG A 345 -13.14 -12.13 5.42
CA ARG A 345 -13.23 -12.17 6.89
C ARG A 345 -11.85 -12.07 7.57
N MET A 346 -11.05 -11.11 7.11
CA MET A 346 -9.71 -10.84 7.64
C MET A 346 -9.42 -9.33 7.66
N ARG A 347 -8.60 -8.91 8.64
CA ARG A 347 -7.92 -7.60 8.60
C ARG A 347 -6.64 -7.74 7.77
N ALA A 348 -6.73 -7.42 6.47
CA ALA A 348 -5.62 -7.51 5.52
C ALA A 348 -4.96 -6.14 5.24
N ASP A 349 -5.72 -5.06 5.42
CA ASP A 349 -5.36 -3.70 5.00
C ASP A 349 -5.00 -2.83 6.21
N TYR A 350 -3.92 -2.06 6.07
CA TYR A 350 -3.31 -1.35 7.19
C TYR A 350 -2.97 0.11 6.87
N VAL A 351 -3.22 0.96 7.85
CA VAL A 351 -2.75 2.35 7.93
C VAL A 351 -2.12 2.51 9.31
N LEU A 352 -0.79 2.45 9.38
CA LEU A 352 -0.05 2.37 10.65
C LEU A 352 0.88 3.60 10.78
N PRO A 353 0.42 4.67 11.45
CA PRO A 353 1.22 5.85 11.65
C PRO A 353 2.26 5.66 12.76
N SER A 354 3.37 6.39 12.64
CA SER A 354 4.37 6.50 13.69
C SER A 354 3.82 7.21 14.94
N LYS A 355 4.30 6.86 16.13
CA LYS A 355 4.07 7.64 17.37
C LYS A 355 4.69 9.03 17.31
N MET A 356 5.84 9.13 16.65
CA MET A 356 6.52 10.40 16.47
C MET A 356 5.79 11.23 15.42
N GLY A 357 5.50 12.48 15.75
CA GLY A 357 4.95 13.47 14.80
C GLY A 357 3.47 13.32 14.45
N LEU A 358 2.80 12.21 14.77
CA LEU A 358 1.42 11.96 14.37
C LEU A 358 0.54 11.54 15.55
N THR A 359 -0.66 12.11 15.62
CA THR A 359 -1.67 11.76 16.62
C THR A 359 -2.93 11.25 15.92
N ILE A 360 -3.38 10.04 16.24
CA ILE A 360 -4.63 9.49 15.70
C ILE A 360 -5.83 10.23 16.31
N LYS A 361 -6.76 10.66 15.45
CA LYS A 361 -8.02 11.31 15.86
C LYS A 361 -9.24 10.49 15.58
N ASP A 362 -9.24 9.78 14.47
CA ASP A 362 -10.33 8.91 14.07
C ASP A 362 -9.80 7.85 13.10
N ALA A 363 -10.53 6.74 12.99
CA ALA A 363 -10.15 5.62 12.14
C ALA A 363 -11.39 4.83 11.74
N GLY A 364 -11.41 4.29 10.53
CA GLY A 364 -12.53 3.48 10.09
C GLY A 364 -12.23 2.60 8.89
N VAL A 365 -13.15 1.67 8.67
CA VAL A 365 -13.26 0.87 7.45
C VAL A 365 -14.51 1.34 6.72
N TYR A 366 -14.41 1.65 5.42
CA TYR A 366 -15.59 1.95 4.62
C TYR A 366 -16.34 0.65 4.30
N TRP A 367 -17.22 0.24 5.22
CA TRP A 367 -18.06 -0.94 5.09
C TRP A 367 -19.48 -0.62 5.60
N PRO A 368 -20.33 -0.03 4.75
CA PRO A 368 -21.74 0.19 5.08
C PRO A 368 -22.47 -1.13 5.35
N THR A 369 -23.50 -1.09 6.20
CA THR A 369 -24.39 -2.23 6.47
C THR A 369 -25.39 -2.45 5.32
N GLU A 370 -25.99 -3.63 5.22
CA GLU A 370 -26.87 -4.00 4.08
C GLU A 370 -28.11 -3.10 3.91
N ASP A 371 -28.54 -2.45 4.98
CA ASP A 371 -29.66 -1.52 5.02
C ASP A 371 -29.29 -0.07 4.60
N GLU A 372 -28.01 0.23 4.45
CA GLU A 372 -27.54 1.51 3.92
C GLU A 372 -27.55 1.51 2.38
N ASP A 373 -27.98 2.63 1.75
CA ASP A 373 -27.97 2.79 0.28
C ASP A 373 -26.57 2.55 -0.33
N THR A 374 -25.53 2.90 0.41
CA THR A 374 -24.13 2.75 0.00
C THR A 374 -23.64 1.30 0.01
N TYR A 375 -24.37 0.34 0.56
CA TYR A 375 -24.02 -1.09 0.51
C TYR A 375 -23.84 -1.59 -0.93
N ARG A 376 -24.62 -1.06 -1.87
CA ARG A 376 -24.51 -1.38 -3.30
C ARG A 376 -23.09 -1.16 -3.85
N LEU A 377 -22.29 -0.30 -3.21
CA LEU A 377 -20.92 -0.01 -3.61
C LEU A 377 -19.98 -1.17 -3.29
N ILE A 378 -20.26 -1.96 -2.24
CA ILE A 378 -19.36 -2.99 -1.71
C ILE A 378 -19.96 -4.40 -1.72
N LYS A 379 -21.12 -4.57 -2.38
CA LYS A 379 -21.90 -5.82 -2.43
C LYS A 379 -21.06 -7.06 -2.79
N ASP A 380 -20.16 -6.92 -3.76
CA ASP A 380 -19.25 -7.97 -4.21
C ASP A 380 -18.03 -7.35 -4.91
N ARG A 381 -17.06 -8.19 -5.31
CA ARG A 381 -15.85 -7.76 -6.01
C ARG A 381 -16.14 -7.01 -7.32
N ALA A 382 -17.20 -7.38 -8.03
CA ALA A 382 -17.60 -6.72 -9.27
C ALA A 382 -18.27 -5.36 -9.02
N ALA A 383 -18.80 -5.11 -7.83
CA ALA A 383 -19.34 -3.82 -7.43
C ALA A 383 -18.24 -2.79 -7.16
N SER A 384 -17.16 -3.15 -6.45
CA SER A 384 -15.98 -2.30 -6.28
C SER A 384 -14.71 -3.14 -6.10
N SER A 385 -14.59 -3.79 -4.96
CA SER A 385 -13.47 -4.65 -4.59
C SER A 385 -13.92 -5.67 -3.56
N ASP A 386 -13.19 -6.77 -3.45
CA ASP A 386 -13.25 -7.72 -2.35
C ASP A 386 -12.57 -7.19 -1.08
N HIS A 387 -11.79 -6.11 -1.16
CA HIS A 387 -11.31 -5.33 -0.02
C HIS A 387 -12.20 -4.13 0.30
N ARG A 388 -11.91 -3.48 1.43
CA ARG A 388 -12.53 -2.24 1.88
C ARG A 388 -11.46 -1.21 2.17
N MET A 389 -11.76 0.04 1.84
CA MET A 389 -10.86 1.14 2.14
C MET A 389 -10.73 1.35 3.64
N VAL A 390 -9.49 1.41 4.12
CA VAL A 390 -9.13 1.72 5.50
C VAL A 390 -8.56 3.12 5.55
N TRP A 391 -8.98 3.92 6.52
CA TRP A 391 -8.54 5.31 6.65
C TRP A 391 -8.32 5.71 8.11
N LEU A 392 -7.39 6.63 8.32
CA LEU A 392 -7.17 7.32 9.59
C LEU A 392 -7.25 8.83 9.36
N ASP A 393 -7.85 9.53 10.32
CA ASP A 393 -7.65 10.96 10.51
C ASP A 393 -6.53 11.18 11.52
N LEU A 394 -5.51 11.92 11.10
CA LEU A 394 -4.32 12.21 11.89
C LEU A 394 -4.25 13.70 12.16
N LEU A 395 -3.64 14.09 13.28
CA LEU A 395 -3.03 15.41 13.42
C LEU A 395 -1.53 15.30 13.22
N LEU A 396 -1.00 16.17 12.38
CA LEU A 396 0.43 16.41 12.31
C LEU A 396 0.82 17.31 13.47
N ASN A 397 1.68 16.79 14.36
CA ASN A 397 2.15 17.53 15.51
C ASN A 397 3.18 18.57 15.05
N ASN A 398 2.94 19.84 15.38
CA ASN A 398 3.92 20.88 15.12
C ASN A 398 5.18 20.63 15.97
N LYS A 399 6.36 20.87 15.37
CA LYS A 399 7.63 20.82 16.08
C LYS A 399 7.75 21.90 17.15
#